data_AF-A0A845YQX1-F1
#
_entry.id   AF-A0A845YQX1-F1
#
_cell.length_a   1.000
_cell.length_b   1.000
_cell.length_c   1.000
_cell.angle_alpha   90.00
_cell.angle_beta   90.00
_cell.angle_gamma   90.00
#
_symmetry.space_group_name_H-M   'P 1'
#
loop_
_entity.id
_entity.type
_entity.pdbx_description
1 polymer ?
#
loop_
_entity_poly.entity_id
_entity_poly.type
_entity_poly.pdbx_seq_one_letter_code
_entity_poly.pdbx_strand_id
1 'polypeptide(L)' 'MNWYYVEVPFHFRDEVTIVRELMQKYQSVPMSFADACLVRMNELILGSSFLTLDSDFRIYRKNKTEIIDVIIPDEL' A
#
# COMPACT_ATOMS: atom_id res chain seq x y z
N MET A 1 -3.40 10.68 -33.16
CA MET A 1 -2.32 10.65 -32.14
C MET A 1 -3.00 10.51 -30.78
N ASN A 2 -3.11 9.29 -30.27
CA ASN A 2 -3.60 9.07 -28.91
C ASN A 2 -2.40 9.20 -27.99
N TRP A 3 -2.30 10.33 -27.30
CA TRP A 3 -1.35 10.48 -26.21
C TRP A 3 -1.82 9.57 -25.07
N TYR A 4 -0.95 8.66 -24.64
CA TYR A 4 -1.18 7.77 -23.52
C TYR A 4 -1.26 8.60 -22.24
N TYR A 5 -2.46 8.91 -21.78
CA TYR A 5 -2.64 9.55 -20.48
C TYR A 5 -2.41 8.51 -19.38
N VAL A 6 -1.69 8.91 -18.32
CA VAL A 6 -1.56 8.12 -17.10
C VAL A 6 -2.76 8.44 -16.21
N GLU A 7 -3.55 7.42 -15.89
CA GLU A 7 -4.65 7.53 -14.93
C GLU A 7 -4.11 7.43 -13.51
N VAL A 8 -4.58 8.30 -12.62
CA VAL A 8 -4.27 8.26 -11.19
C VAL A 8 -5.59 8.01 -10.45
N PRO A 9 -6.05 6.74 -10.38
CA PRO A 9 -7.37 6.41 -9.84
C PRO A 9 -7.44 6.51 -8.32
N PHE A 10 -6.29 6.58 -7.63
CA PHE A 10 -6.27 6.75 -6.18
C PHE A 10 -6.36 8.22 -5.79
N HIS A 11 -7.40 8.57 -5.05
CA HIS A 11 -7.60 9.91 -4.50
C HIS A 11 -7.48 9.88 -2.98
N PHE A 12 -6.33 10.31 -2.46
CA PHE A 12 -6.06 10.30 -1.01
C PHE A 12 -7.16 10.98 -0.18
N ARG A 13 -7.79 12.04 -0.69
CA ARG A 13 -8.86 12.76 0.02
C ARG A 13 -9.99 11.84 0.46
N ASP A 14 -10.36 10.88 -0.39
CA ASP A 14 -11.46 9.96 -0.13
C ASP A 14 -11.07 8.88 0.89
N GLU A 15 -9.76 8.66 1.04
CA GLU A 15 -9.18 7.59 1.85
C GLU A 15 -8.46 8.08 3.13
N VAL A 16 -8.53 9.38 3.42
CA VAL A 16 -7.78 10.04 4.50
C VAL A 16 -7.96 9.38 5.86
N THR A 17 -9.17 8.91 6.16
CA THR A 17 -9.49 8.27 7.44
C THR A 17 -8.73 6.95 7.59
N ILE A 18 -8.79 6.08 6.58
CA ILE A 18 -8.14 4.76 6.63
C ILE A 18 -6.62 4.90 6.59
N VAL A 19 -6.09 5.80 5.75
CA VAL A 19 -4.65 6.06 5.70
C VAL A 19 -4.13 6.55 7.06
N ARG A 20 -4.85 7.46 7.73
CA ARG A 20 -4.48 7.92 9.07
C ARG A 20 -4.53 6.78 10.09
N GLU A 21 -5.53 5.91 10.04
CA GLU A 21 -5.63 4.75 10.91
C GLU A 21 -4.47 3.77 10.71
N LEU A 22 -4.06 3.53 9.45
CA LEU A 22 -2.88 2.73 9.13
C LEU A 22 -1.61 3.34 9.73
N MET A 23 -1.38 4.64 9.53
CA MET A 23 -0.23 5.34 10.10
C MET A 23 -0.21 5.29 11.63
N GLN A 24 -1.37 5.42 12.29
CA GLN A 24 -1.47 5.31 13.74
C GLN A 24 -1.20 3.88 14.22
N LYS A 25 -1.77 2.88 13.55
CA LYS A 25 -1.57 1.46 13.87
C LYS A 25 -0.10 1.07 13.80
N TYR A 26 0.61 1.58 12.81
CA TYR A 26 2.01 1.27 12.55
C TYR A 26 2.98 2.33 13.06
N GLN A 27 2.56 3.23 13.97
CA GLN A 27 3.40 4.31 14.50
C GLN A 27 4.69 3.84 15.20
N SER A 28 4.76 2.56 15.61
CA SER A 28 5.93 1.95 16.26
C SER A 28 6.86 1.21 15.29
N VAL A 29 6.56 1.21 13.99
CA VAL A 29 7.38 0.68 12.89
C VAL A 29 7.47 1.75 11.78
N PRO A 30 8.35 1.67 10.77
CA PRO A 30 8.68 2.82 9.92
C PRO A 30 7.65 3.10 8.80
N MET A 31 6.34 2.99 9.07
CA MET A 31 5.33 3.26 8.05
C MET A 31 5.35 4.73 7.62
N SER A 32 5.71 4.96 6.35
CA SER A 32 5.59 6.27 5.73
C SER A 32 4.16 6.56 5.28
N PHE A 33 3.88 7.83 4.98
CA PHE A 33 2.63 8.22 4.34
C PHE A 33 2.40 7.50 2.99
N ALA A 34 3.49 7.29 2.23
CA ALA A 34 3.42 6.58 0.95
C ALA A 34 3.03 5.11 1.14
N ASP A 35 3.60 4.42 2.14
CA ASP A 35 3.29 3.00 2.40
C ASP A 35 1.85 2.84 2.87
N ALA A 36 1.37 3.74 3.73
CA ALA A 36 -0.03 3.74 4.14
C ALA A 36 -0.99 3.92 2.94
N CYS A 37 -0.61 4.77 1.97
CA CYS A 37 -1.37 4.90 0.72
C CYS A 37 -1.32 3.62 -0.12
N LEU A 38 -0.15 2.97 -0.25
CA LEU A 38 -0.01 1.71 -0.97
C LEU A 38 -0.86 0.61 -0.33
N VAL A 39 -0.77 0.41 0.99
CA VAL A 39 -1.60 -0.55 1.72
C VAL A 39 -3.08 -0.28 1.44
N ARG A 40 -3.51 0.98 1.45
CA ARG A 40 -4.88 1.34 1.13
C ARG A 40 -5.27 1.04 -0.32
N MET A 41 -4.39 1.28 -1.29
CA MET A 41 -4.61 0.87 -2.68
C MET A 41 -4.76 -0.65 -2.79
N ASN A 42 -4.00 -1.45 -2.02
CA ASN A 42 -4.12 -2.92 -2.04
C ASN A 42 -5.45 -3.42 -1.44
N GLU A 43 -6.00 -2.69 -0.46
CA GLU A 43 -7.35 -2.96 0.07
C GLU A 43 -8.44 -2.70 -0.98
N LEU A 44 -8.29 -1.63 -1.78
CA LEU A 44 -9.26 -1.23 -2.80
C LEU A 44 -9.17 -2.07 -4.07
N ILE A 45 -7.96 -2.48 -4.48
CA ILE A 45 -7.69 -3.24 -5.70
C ILE A 45 -7.60 -4.72 -5.33
N LEU A 46 -8.75 -5.40 -5.40
CA LEU A 46 -8.86 -6.82 -5.07
C LEU A 46 -7.92 -7.67 -5.93
N GLY A 47 -7.22 -8.62 -5.29
CA GLY A 47 -6.28 -9.52 -5.95
C GLY A 47 -4.95 -8.88 -6.37
N SER A 48 -4.67 -7.63 -5.97
CA SER A 48 -3.37 -7.01 -6.20
C SER A 48 -2.28 -7.50 -5.24
N SER A 49 -1.04 -7.47 -5.72
CA SER A 49 0.18 -7.82 -4.98
C SER A 49 1.17 -6.66 -5.06
N PHE A 50 2.06 -6.53 -4.08
CA PHE A 50 3.16 -5.58 -4.15
C PHE A 50 4.42 -6.22 -4.69
N LEU A 51 5.04 -5.57 -5.69
CA LEU A 51 6.43 -5.82 -6.05
C LEU A 51 7.28 -4.75 -5.39
N THR A 52 8.09 -5.12 -4.41
CA THR A 52 8.90 -4.17 -3.66
C THR A 52 10.20 -4.80 -3.15
N LEU A 53 11.21 -3.97 -2.90
CA LEU A 53 12.42 -4.34 -2.17
C LEU A 53 12.30 -4.00 -0.67
N ASP A 54 11.24 -3.29 -0.29
CA ASP A 54 11.02 -2.87 1.08
C ASP A 54 10.41 -4.01 1.91
N SER A 55 11.23 -4.53 2.82
CA SER A 55 10.86 -5.65 3.70
C SER A 55 9.78 -5.31 4.73
N ASP A 56 9.52 -4.02 5.02
CA ASP A 56 8.50 -3.62 6.00
C ASP A 56 7.08 -4.02 5.56
N PHE A 57 6.86 -4.19 4.24
CA PHE A 57 5.61 -4.73 3.71
C PHE A 57 5.32 -6.17 4.15
N ARG A 58 6.31 -6.92 4.68
CA ARG A 58 6.07 -8.22 5.33
C ARG A 58 5.35 -8.07 6.67
N ILE A 59 5.46 -6.91 7.33
CA ILE A 59 4.86 -6.60 8.63
C ILE A 59 3.47 -5.98 8.47
N TYR A 60 3.28 -5.15 7.44
CA TYR A 60 2.00 -4.51 7.19
C TYR A 60 0.89 -5.52 6.89
N ARG A 61 -0.35 -5.12 7.19
CA ARG A 61 -1.56 -5.93 7.03
C ARG A 61 -2.64 -5.07 6.41
N LYS A 62 -3.32 -5.62 5.42
CA LYS A 62 -4.52 -5.04 4.83
C LYS A 62 -5.76 -5.54 5.57
N ASN A 63 -6.88 -4.82 5.45
CA ASN A 63 -8.15 -5.20 6.05
C ASN A 63 -8.00 -5.59 7.53
N LYS A 64 -7.18 -4.81 8.26
CA LYS A 64 -6.78 -4.98 9.66
C LYS A 64 -5.81 -6.14 9.93
N THR A 65 -6.07 -7.36 9.50
CA THR A 65 -5.28 -8.54 9.89
C THR A 65 -4.75 -9.38 8.73
N GLU A 66 -5.21 -9.12 7.51
CA GLU A 66 -4.85 -9.92 6.35
C GLU A 66 -3.42 -9.63 5.89
N ILE A 67 -2.68 -10.69 5.58
CA ILE A 67 -1.35 -10.58 5.00
C ILE A 67 -1.48 -9.95 3.61
N ILE A 68 -0.58 -9.02 3.32
CA ILE A 68 -0.45 -8.44 1.98
C ILE A 68 0.34 -9.44 1.14
N ASP A 69 -0.12 -9.73 -0.07
CA ASP A 69 0.66 -10.52 -1.01
C ASP A 69 1.81 -9.68 -1.54
N VAL A 70 3.05 -10.11 -1.27
CA VAL A 70 4.26 -9.36 -1.61
C VAL A 70 5.22 -10.26 -2.36
N ILE A 71 5.62 -9.79 -3.53
CA ILE A 71 6.70 -10.32 -4.34
C ILE A 71 7.93 -9.48 -3.99
N ILE A 72 8.83 -10.06 -3.19
CA ILE A 72 10.15 -9.50 -2.94
C ILE A 72 11.13 -10.40 -3.68
N PRO A 73 11.88 -9.90 -4.68
CA PRO A 73 12.97 -10.65 -5.28
C PRO A 73 13.90 -11.16 -4.18
N ASP A 74 14.29 -12.44 -4.25
CA ASP A 74 15.32 -12.96 -3.35
C ASP A 74 16.57 -12.06 -3.46
N GLU A 75 17.24 -11.82 -2.32
CA GLU A 75 18.52 -11.12 -2.30
C GLU A 75 19.43 -11.78 -3.35
N LEU A 76 19.82 -10.99 -4.37
CA LEU A 76 20.80 -11.42 -5.38
C LEU A 76 22.12 -11.85 -4.73
#